data_AF-A0A7S4EZ31-F1
#
_entry.id   AF-A0A7S4EZ31-F1
#
_cell.length_a   1.000
_cell.length_b   1.000
_cell.length_c   1.000
_cell.angle_alpha   90.00
_cell.angle_beta   90.00
_cell.angle_gamma   90.00
#
_symmetry.space_group_name_H-M   'P 1'
#
loop_
_entity.id
_entity.type
_entity.pdbx_description
1 polymer ?
#
loop_
_entity_poly.entity_id
_entity_poly.type
_entity_poly.pdbx_seq_one_letter_code
_entity_poly.pdbx_strand_id
1 'polypeptide(L)'
;PGKLSWAWATAVAEGLAIVALLYMCSLVIIGMKSRWVALLLAAVMAAGALYFHPFWMFMLSSKTFRMEGVAGMEGYEVDAFTMSDHQRYFFFQTMSTVGALLLLVVHGPGKLSVDEHNGPMQIITTKGDV
;
A
#
# COMPACT_ATOMS: atom_id res chain seq x y z
N PRO A 1 -13.59 33.51 8.75
CA PRO A 1 -12.89 32.71 9.80
C PRO A 1 -12.96 31.17 9.65
N GLY A 2 -13.95 30.57 8.98
CA GLY A 2 -14.10 29.11 8.92
C GLY A 2 -13.19 28.36 7.94
N LYS A 3 -12.74 28.98 6.83
CA LYS A 3 -11.96 28.28 5.78
C LYS A 3 -10.51 27.96 6.19
N LEU A 4 -9.88 28.84 6.97
CA LEU A 4 -8.52 28.62 7.46
C LEU A 4 -8.49 27.45 8.47
N SER A 5 -9.58 27.22 9.20
CA SER A 5 -9.66 26.14 10.18
C SER A 5 -9.65 24.75 9.56
N TRP A 6 -10.33 24.62 8.42
CA TRP A 6 -10.43 23.35 7.71
C TRP A 6 -9.13 22.98 7.01
N ALA A 7 -8.41 23.96 6.47
CA ALA A 7 -7.15 23.73 5.78
C ALA A 7 -6.05 23.19 6.72
N TRP A 8 -5.94 23.70 7.95
CA TRP A 8 -4.99 23.15 8.91
C TRP A 8 -5.41 21.78 9.42
N ALA A 9 -6.72 21.55 9.59
CA ALA A 9 -7.24 20.26 10.03
C ALA A 9 -6.98 19.15 9.00
N THR A 10 -7.18 19.43 7.71
CA THR A 10 -6.86 18.48 6.63
C THR A 10 -5.37 18.22 6.54
N ALA A 11 -4.53 19.26 6.62
CA ALA A 11 -3.08 19.10 6.58
C ALA A 11 -2.54 18.28 7.77
N VAL A 12 -3.08 18.48 8.97
CA VAL A 12 -2.73 17.68 10.14
C VAL A 12 -3.20 16.23 9.99
N ALA A 13 -4.41 16.01 9.46
CA ALA A 13 -4.92 14.66 9.21
C ALA A 13 -4.08 13.90 8.18
N GLU A 14 -3.68 14.56 7.09
CA GLU A 14 -2.79 14.00 6.07
C GLU A 14 -1.41 13.66 6.66
N GLY A 15 -0.83 14.58 7.45
CA GLY A 15 0.43 14.34 8.13
C GLY A 15 0.38 13.14 9.09
N LEU A 16 -0.70 13.03 9.88
CA LEU A 16 -0.92 11.89 10.77
C LEU A 16 -1.08 10.58 10.00
N ALA A 17 -1.78 10.61 8.86
CA ALA A 17 -1.93 9.43 8.00
C ALA A 17 -0.58 8.95 7.45
N ILE A 18 0.29 9.87 7.01
CA ILE A 18 1.63 9.54 6.52
C ILE A 18 2.48 8.91 7.63
N VAL A 19 2.50 9.52 8.81
CA VAL A 19 3.25 8.98 9.97
C VAL A 19 2.74 7.59 10.35
N ALA A 20 1.42 7.38 10.36
CA ALA A 20 0.83 6.07 10.64
C ALA A 20 1.20 5.02 9.59
N LEU A 21 1.18 5.38 8.30
CA LEU A 21 1.62 4.51 7.20
C LEU A 21 3.09 4.12 7.33
N LEU A 22 3.97 5.08 7.62
CA LEU A 22 5.40 4.82 7.83
C LEU A 22 5.64 3.91 9.04
N TYR A 23 4.88 4.10 10.13
CA TYR A 23 4.92 3.23 11.29
C TYR A 23 4.48 1.80 10.95
N MET A 24 3.40 1.63 10.17
CA MET A 24 2.96 0.31 9.73
C MET A 24 3.99 -0.37 8.82
N CYS A 25 4.65 0.38 7.93
CA CYS A 25 5.73 -0.14 7.10
C CYS A 25 6.94 -0.60 7.92
N SER A 26 7.36 0.16 8.94
CA SER A 26 8.48 -0.25 9.80
C SER A 26 8.15 -1.49 10.62
N LEU A 27 6.90 -1.66 11.08
CA LEU A 27 6.45 -2.87 11.76
C LEU A 27 6.50 -4.12 10.86
N VAL A 28 6.20 -3.98 9.56
CA VAL A 28 6.35 -5.09 8.60
C VAL A 28 7.81 -5.51 8.47
N ILE A 29 8.75 -4.56 8.46
CA ILE A 29 10.20 -4.84 8.38
C ILE A 29 10.70 -5.57 9.63
N ILE A 30 10.27 -5.13 10.83
CA ILE A 30 10.70 -5.72 12.11
C ILE A 30 10.04 -7.10 12.32
N GLY A 31 8.90 -7.35 11.68
CA GLY A 31 8.25 -8.66 11.67
C GLY A 31 7.43 -8.98 12.93
N MET A 32 7.23 -8.02 13.85
CA MET A 32 6.41 -8.19 15.05
C MET A 32 4.92 -8.26 14.70
N LYS A 33 4.22 -9.38 14.97
CA LYS A 33 2.78 -9.53 14.63
C LYS A 33 2.46 -9.27 13.15
N SER A 34 3.44 -9.51 12.27
CA SER A 34 3.47 -9.11 10.86
C SER A 34 2.22 -9.54 10.07
N ARG A 35 1.62 -10.69 10.39
CA ARG A 35 0.46 -11.22 9.66
C ARG A 35 -0.75 -10.27 9.71
N TRP A 36 -1.04 -9.70 10.87
CA TRP A 36 -2.20 -8.80 11.03
C TRP A 36 -1.92 -7.40 10.49
N VAL A 37 -0.67 -6.93 10.64
CA VAL A 37 -0.22 -5.63 10.14
C VAL A 37 -0.19 -5.63 8.61
N ALA A 38 0.38 -6.67 8.00
CA ALA A 38 0.40 -6.84 6.55
C ALA A 38 -1.00 -7.00 5.97
N LEU A 39 -1.91 -7.70 6.67
CA LEU A 39 -3.31 -7.83 6.25
C LEU A 39 -4.06 -6.50 6.32
N LEU A 40 -3.89 -5.74 7.41
CA LEU A 40 -4.50 -4.42 7.55
C LEU A 40 -3.96 -3.46 6.47
N LEU A 41 -2.64 -3.43 6.27
CA LEU A 41 -2.01 -2.60 5.25
C LEU A 41 -2.48 -2.99 3.84
N ALA A 42 -2.52 -4.29 3.53
CA ALA A 42 -3.05 -4.81 2.28
C ALA A 42 -4.52 -4.39 2.06
N ALA A 43 -5.36 -4.47 3.10
CA ALA A 43 -6.76 -4.08 3.03
C ALA A 43 -6.91 -2.57 2.78
N VAL A 44 -6.15 -1.73 3.48
CA VAL A 44 -6.17 -0.27 3.29
C VAL A 44 -5.69 0.10 1.89
N MET A 45 -4.62 -0.51 1.40
CA MET A 45 -4.11 -0.27 0.04
C MET A 45 -5.08 -0.74 -1.03
N ALA A 46 -5.73 -1.90 -0.85
CA ALA A 46 -6.74 -2.40 -1.77
C ALA A 46 -7.98 -1.48 -1.81
N ALA A 47 -8.46 -1.02 -0.65
CA ALA A 47 -9.57 -0.06 -0.57
C ALA A 47 -9.20 1.29 -1.21
N GLY A 48 -7.99 1.78 -0.95
CA GLY A 48 -7.45 2.98 -1.58
C GLY A 48 -7.37 2.85 -3.10
N ALA A 49 -6.87 1.72 -3.60
CA ALA A 49 -6.80 1.46 -5.04
C ALA A 49 -8.19 1.48 -5.71
N LEU A 50 -9.20 0.88 -5.07
CA LEU A 50 -10.58 0.89 -5.57
C LEU A 50 -11.21 2.29 -5.54
N TYR A 51 -10.86 3.11 -4.55
CA TYR A 51 -11.39 4.47 -4.41
C TYR A 51 -10.72 5.48 -5.36
N PHE A 52 -9.38 5.48 -5.43
CA PHE A 52 -8.62 6.46 -6.19
C PHE A 52 -8.47 6.12 -7.67
N HIS A 53 -8.50 4.83 -8.04
CA HIS A 53 -8.27 4.37 -9.41
C HIS A 53 -9.42 3.54 -10.01
N PRO A 54 -10.64 4.10 -10.12
CA PRO A 54 -11.80 3.39 -10.69
C PRO A 54 -11.73 3.33 -12.22
N PHE A 55 -10.77 2.58 -12.78
CA PHE A 55 -10.56 2.48 -14.22
C PHE A 55 -11.80 1.96 -14.99
N TRP A 56 -12.63 1.12 -14.34
CA TRP A 56 -13.87 0.62 -14.93
C TRP A 56 -14.86 1.71 -15.32
N MET A 57 -14.89 2.85 -14.62
CA MET A 57 -15.76 3.97 -14.97
C MET A 57 -15.33 4.66 -16.27
N PHE A 58 -14.01 4.68 -16.54
CA PHE A 58 -13.45 5.28 -17.76
C PHE A 58 -13.56 4.34 -18.96
N MET A 59 -13.45 3.02 -18.74
CA MET A 59 -13.54 2.01 -19.79
C MET A 59 -14.91 2.02 -20.50
N LEU A 60 -15.97 2.45 -19.81
CA LEU A 60 -17.34 2.55 -20.34
C LEU A 60 -17.66 3.94 -20.90
N SER A 61 -16.72 4.89 -20.84
CA SER A 61 -16.91 6.26 -21.31
C SER A 61 -16.34 6.44 -22.72
N SER A 62 -16.92 7.35 -23.51
CA SER A 62 -16.42 7.74 -24.84
C SER A 62 -16.00 9.21 -24.88
N LYS A 63 -15.71 9.79 -23.71
CA LYS A 63 -15.37 11.21 -23.55
C LYS A 63 -13.86 11.41 -23.51
N THR A 64 -13.40 12.57 -23.97
CA THR A 64 -12.01 12.98 -23.80
C THR A 64 -11.78 13.53 -22.38
N PHE A 65 -10.61 13.24 -21.82
CA PHE A 65 -10.20 13.70 -20.49
C PHE A 65 -8.80 14.33 -20.58
N ARG A 66 -8.49 15.26 -19.67
CA ARG A 66 -7.14 15.82 -19.58
C ARG A 66 -6.28 14.91 -18.71
N MET A 67 -5.08 14.56 -19.17
CA MET A 67 -4.11 13.89 -18.31
C MET A 67 -3.46 14.90 -17.37
N GLU A 68 -3.61 14.68 -16.06
CA GLU A 68 -2.85 15.37 -15.02
C GLU A 68 -1.92 14.34 -14.35
N GLY A 69 -0.70 14.75 -13.99
CA GLY A 69 0.26 13.87 -13.32
C GLY A 69 1.09 12.94 -14.24
N VAL A 70 1.17 13.22 -15.55
CA VAL A 70 2.04 12.49 -16.50
C VAL A 70 3.13 13.41 -17.03
N ALA A 71 4.38 13.11 -16.65
CA ALA A 71 5.54 13.86 -17.14
C ALA A 71 5.62 13.79 -18.68
N GLY A 72 5.48 14.94 -19.34
CA GLY A 72 5.55 15.08 -20.81
C GLY A 72 4.22 14.98 -21.56
N MET A 73 3.11 14.65 -20.90
CA MET A 73 1.76 14.62 -21.49
C MET A 73 0.74 15.43 -20.66
N GLU A 74 1.22 16.20 -19.69
CA GLU A 74 0.40 17.00 -18.78
C GLU A 74 -0.37 18.09 -19.55
N GLY A 75 -1.70 18.08 -19.43
CA GLY A 75 -2.59 19.04 -20.08
C GLY A 75 -3.11 18.66 -21.47
N TYR A 76 -2.60 17.57 -22.07
CA TYR A 76 -3.13 17.04 -23.33
C TYR A 76 -4.49 16.34 -23.12
N GLU A 77 -5.40 16.55 -24.07
CA GLU A 77 -6.65 15.81 -24.13
C GLU A 77 -6.40 14.42 -24.73
N VAL A 78 -6.78 13.40 -23.99
CA VAL A 78 -6.65 11.99 -24.37
C VAL A 78 -8.01 11.35 -24.41
N ASP A 79 -8.13 10.33 -25.25
CA ASP A 79 -9.34 9.53 -25.35
C ASP A 79 -9.59 8.73 -24.04
N ALA A 80 -10.86 8.38 -23.80
CA ALA A 80 -11.29 7.61 -22.64
C ALA A 80 -10.51 6.28 -22.52
N PHE A 81 -10.17 5.67 -23.66
CA PHE A 81 -9.38 4.44 -23.69
C PHE A 81 -7.98 4.63 -23.10
N THR A 82 -7.25 5.67 -23.52
CA THR A 82 -5.91 5.98 -23.00
C THR A 82 -5.97 6.36 -21.52
N MET A 83 -7.00 7.11 -21.10
CA MET A 83 -7.22 7.41 -19.69
C MET A 83 -7.51 6.16 -18.86
N SER A 84 -8.34 5.25 -19.37
CA SER A 84 -8.64 3.97 -18.73
C SER A 84 -7.39 3.11 -18.57
N ASP A 85 -6.55 3.02 -19.60
CA ASP A 85 -5.30 2.26 -19.54
C ASP A 85 -4.32 2.83 -18.50
N HIS A 86 -4.25 4.16 -18.40
CA HIS A 86 -3.46 4.84 -17.40
C HIS A 86 -3.91 4.52 -15.97
N GLN A 87 -5.21 4.66 -15.69
CA GLN A 87 -5.79 4.31 -14.38
C GLN A 87 -5.63 2.82 -14.07
N ARG A 88 -5.77 1.96 -15.08
CA ARG A 88 -5.59 0.51 -14.96
C ARG A 88 -4.16 0.15 -14.57
N TYR A 89 -3.16 0.85 -15.13
CA TYR A 89 -1.75 0.65 -14.78
C TYR A 89 -1.50 0.91 -13.29
N PHE A 90 -1.92 2.07 -12.76
CA PHE A 90 -1.74 2.41 -11.34
C PHE A 90 -2.53 1.50 -10.40
N PHE A 91 -3.74 1.10 -10.81
CA PHE A 91 -4.54 0.14 -10.06
C PHE A 91 -3.79 -1.19 -9.89
N PHE A 92 -3.30 -1.78 -10.99
CA PHE A 92 -2.58 -3.05 -10.94
C PHE A 92 -1.23 -2.94 -10.26
N GLN A 93 -0.53 -1.81 -10.41
CA GLN A 93 0.69 -1.54 -9.67
C GLN A 93 0.45 -1.60 -8.15
N THR A 94 -0.63 -0.96 -7.68
CA THR A 94 -1.00 -1.01 -6.26
C THR A 94 -1.44 -2.42 -5.85
N MET A 95 -2.28 -3.10 -6.64
CA MET A 95 -2.72 -4.46 -6.34
C MET A 95 -1.59 -5.49 -6.34
N SER A 96 -0.51 -5.25 -7.10
CA SER A 96 0.70 -6.07 -7.07
C SER A 96 1.36 -6.02 -5.68
N THR A 97 1.48 -4.81 -5.10
CA THR A 97 2.00 -4.65 -3.74
C THR A 97 1.10 -5.28 -2.68
N VAL A 98 -0.22 -5.18 -2.84
CA VAL A 98 -1.21 -5.88 -1.99
C VAL A 98 -0.99 -7.40 -2.06
N GLY A 99 -0.79 -7.95 -3.26
CA GLY A 99 -0.50 -9.37 -3.45
C GLY A 99 0.77 -9.82 -2.74
N ALA A 100 1.84 -9.01 -2.81
CA ALA A 100 3.08 -9.26 -2.07
C ALA A 100 2.84 -9.27 -0.54
N LEU A 101 2.06 -8.33 -0.02
CA LEU A 101 1.68 -8.31 1.40
C LEU A 101 0.84 -9.54 1.79
N LEU A 102 -0.10 -9.97 0.96
CA LEU A 102 -0.90 -11.16 1.20
C LEU A 102 -0.05 -12.43 1.22
N LEU A 103 0.99 -12.53 0.39
CA LEU A 103 1.95 -13.63 0.44
C LEU A 103 2.69 -13.68 1.79
N LEU A 104 3.05 -12.52 2.36
CA LEU A 104 3.63 -12.43 3.71
C LEU A 104 2.63 -12.87 4.79
N VAL A 105 1.34 -12.61 4.63
CA VAL A 105 0.30 -13.08 5.56
C VAL A 105 0.21 -14.61 5.56
N VAL A 106 0.27 -15.23 4.37
CA VAL A 106 0.15 -16.68 4.17
C VAL A 106 1.41 -17.41 4.62
N HIS A 107 2.58 -16.99 4.15
CA HIS A 107 3.85 -17.67 4.39
C HIS A 107 4.52 -17.25 5.71
N GLY A 108 4.05 -16.16 6.32
CA GLY A 108 4.64 -15.58 7.51
C GLY A 108 5.90 -14.76 7.21
N PRO A 109 6.38 -13.96 8.18
CA PRO A 109 7.51 -13.04 8.01
C PRO A 109 8.91 -13.70 7.98
N GLY A 110 8.99 -15.03 7.77
CA GLY A 110 10.25 -15.77 7.69
C GLY A 110 11.03 -15.87 9.02
N LYS A 111 12.11 -16.66 8.99
CA LYS A 111 12.94 -17.01 10.17
C LYS A 111 13.72 -15.84 10.79
N LEU A 112 13.77 -14.69 10.10
CA LEU A 112 14.44 -13.47 10.59
C LEU A 112 13.49 -12.51 11.32
N SER A 113 12.20 -12.85 11.39
CA SER A 113 11.24 -12.02 12.10
C SER A 113 11.42 -12.11 13.61
N VAL A 114 11.24 -10.97 14.30
CA VAL A 114 11.30 -10.89 15.78
C VAL A 114 10.22 -11.78 16.44
N ASP A 115 9.14 -12.09 15.72
CA ASP A 115 8.04 -12.94 16.23
C ASP A 115 8.44 -14.42 16.31
N GLU A 116 9.27 -14.92 15.37
CA GLU A 116 9.77 -16.31 15.39
C GLU A 116 10.71 -16.56 16.58
N HIS A 117 11.50 -15.54 16.97
CA HIS A 117 12.46 -15.64 18.07
C HIS A 117 11.79 -15.77 19.46
N ASN A 118 10.48 -15.56 19.57
CA ASN A 118 9.72 -15.79 20.81
C ASN A 118 9.09 -17.20 20.90
N GLY A 119 9.25 -18.05 19.88
CA GLY A 119 9.07 -19.50 20.01
C GLY A 119 10.19 -20.09 20.88
N PRO A 120 10.00 -21.27 21.53
CA PRO A 120 11.01 -21.82 22.43
C PRO A 120 12.34 -21.92 21.70
N MET A 121 13.33 -21.11 22.11
CA MET A 121 14.67 -21.13 21.54
C MET A 121 15.22 -22.55 21.66
N GLN A 122 15.21 -23.31 20.56
CA GLN A 122 16.14 -24.42 20.39
C GLN A 122 17.51 -23.78 20.15
N ILE A 123 18.14 -23.39 21.27
CA ILE A 123 19.59 -23.24 21.30
C ILE A 123 20.11 -24.60 20.86
N ILE A 124 20.64 -24.70 19.64
CA ILE A 124 21.44 -25.85 19.24
C ILE A 124 22.69 -25.77 20.11
N THR A 125 22.56 -26.26 21.35
CA THR A 125 23.69 -26.71 22.14
C THR A 125 24.22 -27.91 21.37
N THR A 126 25.20 -27.65 20.52
CA THR A 126 26.19 -28.68 20.20
C THR A 126 26.89 -28.97 21.52
N LYS A 127 26.38 -29.96 22.25
CA LYS A 127 27.20 -30.66 23.23
C LYS A 127 28.26 -31.37 22.38
N GLY A 128 29.47 -30.83 22.41
CA GLY A 128 30.64 -31.60 22.04
C GLY A 128 30.78 -32.72 23.05
N ASP A 129 30.29 -33.89 22.68
CA ASP A 129 30.59 -35.13 23.37
C ASP A 129 31.98 -35.58 22.90
N VAL A 130 32.96 -35.45 23.79
CA VAL A 130 34.29 -36.08 23.74
C VAL A 130 34.22 -37.38 24.53
#